data_AF-W0SF40-F1
#
_entry.id   AF-W0SF40-F1
#
_cell.length_a   1.000
_cell.length_b   1.000
_cell.length_c   1.000
_cell.angle_alpha   90.00
_cell.angle_beta   90.00
_cell.angle_gamma   90.00
#
_symmetry.space_group_name_H-M   'P 1'
#
loop_
_entity.id
_entity.type
_entity.pdbx_description
1 polymer ?
#
loop_
_entity_poly.entity_id
_entity_poly.type
_entity_poly.pdbx_seq_one_letter_code
_entity_poly.pdbx_strand_id
1 'polypeptide(L)'
;MADLLNGSVYYPACGIDGRPVQYLGGFSNSFIYADYGYPSDKIESLLKADGAFAGYRIKSSRLLPPDELPLDHAWNDIDLNVHLDGNPNRYRERQVKPYAFWSIFQRLSDFPDSHGPELFSLLYLAADGVAAYHALYHSNRVKPSVVAIIQPGEGFGWNWTHFFDSRQIFCRTVMGNKAGKPDYLLLGAPWANRKFQRAVVWPGYGHLIKLWKSSGGYLGLWQTEDQSV
;
A
#
# COMPACT_ATOMS: atom_id res chain seq x y z
N MET A 1 -17.30 4.28 -0.70
CA MET A 1 -16.11 3.59 -1.25
C MET A 1 -15.13 4.55 -1.91
N ALA A 2 -15.56 5.45 -2.80
CA ALA A 2 -14.66 6.48 -3.38
C ALA A 2 -13.95 7.33 -2.29
N ASP A 3 -14.65 7.67 -1.21
CA ASP A 3 -14.08 8.39 -0.06
C ASP A 3 -12.97 7.62 0.69
N LEU A 4 -12.93 6.28 0.57
CA LEU A 4 -11.86 5.47 1.15
C LEU A 4 -10.58 5.52 0.32
N LEU A 5 -10.68 5.85 -0.97
CA LEU A 5 -9.55 5.86 -1.90
C LEU A 5 -8.87 7.22 -1.94
N ASN A 6 -9.65 8.30 -1.94
CA ASN A 6 -9.08 9.63 -1.97
C ASN A 6 -8.35 9.95 -0.65
N GLY A 7 -7.11 10.39 -0.72
CA GLY A 7 -6.32 10.71 0.48
C GLY A 7 -5.81 9.49 1.27
N SER A 8 -5.96 8.28 0.72
CA SER A 8 -5.54 7.05 1.38
C SER A 8 -4.03 6.82 1.31
N VAL A 9 -3.57 5.83 2.07
CA VAL A 9 -2.26 5.19 1.89
C VAL A 9 -2.47 3.88 1.15
N TYR A 10 -1.83 3.74 -0.02
CA TYR A 10 -1.81 2.48 -0.75
C TYR A 10 -0.51 1.71 -0.49
N TYR A 11 -0.62 0.45 -0.08
CA TYR A 11 0.53 -0.40 0.21
C TYR A 11 0.39 -1.78 -0.45
N PRO A 12 1.05 -2.02 -1.59
CA PRO A 12 1.11 -3.34 -2.21
C PRO A 12 2.23 -4.20 -1.60
N ALA A 13 2.12 -5.52 -1.75
CA ALA A 13 3.03 -6.50 -1.15
C ALA A 13 3.23 -6.26 0.36
N CYS A 14 2.11 -5.99 1.05
CA CYS A 14 2.12 -5.47 2.41
C CYS A 14 2.34 -6.53 3.49
N GLY A 15 2.07 -7.81 3.19
CA GLY A 15 1.84 -8.82 4.23
C GLY A 15 0.92 -8.25 5.32
N ILE A 16 1.37 -8.30 6.58
CA ILE A 16 0.66 -7.72 7.74
C ILE A 16 1.41 -6.53 8.37
N ASP A 17 2.22 -5.82 7.58
CA ASP A 17 3.09 -4.79 8.12
C ASP A 17 2.32 -3.54 8.61
N GLY A 18 2.41 -3.29 9.92
CA GLY A 18 1.76 -2.16 10.59
C GLY A 18 2.48 -0.81 10.46
N ARG A 19 3.66 -0.76 9.83
CA ARG A 19 4.48 0.47 9.75
C ARG A 19 3.77 1.63 9.04
N PRO A 20 3.08 1.47 7.90
CA PRO A 20 2.34 2.59 7.31
C PRO A 20 1.34 3.22 8.27
N VAL A 21 0.57 2.42 9.03
CA VAL A 21 -0.34 2.94 10.07
C VAL A 21 0.44 3.65 11.17
N GLN A 22 1.54 3.06 11.65
CA GLN A 22 2.37 3.63 12.71
C GLN A 22 2.92 5.03 12.34
N TYR A 23 3.39 5.21 11.11
CA TYR A 23 4.09 6.43 10.69
C TYR A 23 3.20 7.44 9.96
N LEU A 24 2.07 7.01 9.39
CA LEU A 24 1.17 7.84 8.60
C LEU A 24 -0.25 7.93 9.17
N GLY A 25 -0.57 7.29 10.30
CA GLY A 25 -1.89 7.39 10.94
C GLY A 25 -2.27 8.83 11.30
N GLY A 26 -1.31 9.66 11.73
CA GLY A 26 -1.56 11.08 11.97
C GLY A 26 -1.80 11.91 10.70
N PHE A 27 -1.57 11.33 9.52
CA PHE A 27 -1.73 11.98 8.21
C PHE A 27 -2.95 11.45 7.43
N SER A 28 -3.21 10.14 7.50
CA SER A 28 -4.35 9.50 6.82
C SER A 28 -5.05 8.50 7.73
N ASN A 29 -6.37 8.46 7.61
CA ASN A 29 -7.24 7.54 8.35
C ASN A 29 -7.74 6.38 7.45
N SER A 30 -7.28 6.29 6.20
CA SER A 30 -7.68 5.25 5.25
C SER A 30 -6.46 4.54 4.66
N PHE A 31 -6.39 3.23 4.87
CA PHE A 31 -5.30 2.37 4.43
C PHE A 31 -5.82 1.28 3.50
N ILE A 32 -5.19 1.15 2.34
CA ILE A 32 -5.55 0.16 1.32
C ILE A 32 -4.35 -0.76 1.10
N TYR A 33 -4.47 -1.99 1.56
CA TYR A 33 -3.42 -3.01 1.57
C TYR A 33 -3.72 -4.05 0.50
N ALA A 34 -2.71 -4.46 -0.27
CA ALA A 34 -2.87 -5.47 -1.32
C ALA A 34 -1.75 -6.52 -1.28
N ASP A 35 -2.11 -7.76 -1.00
CA ASP A 35 -1.17 -8.89 -0.97
C ASP A 35 -1.91 -10.23 -1.16
N TYR A 36 -1.53 -10.96 -2.20
CA TYR A 36 -2.15 -12.24 -2.59
C TYR A 36 -1.59 -13.48 -1.86
N GLY A 37 -0.73 -13.31 -0.86
CA GLY A 37 -0.04 -14.41 -0.18
C GLY A 37 -0.75 -14.97 1.05
N TYR A 38 -1.85 -14.35 1.51
CA TYR A 38 -2.49 -14.69 2.78
C TYR A 38 -3.97 -15.06 2.64
N PRO A 39 -4.39 -16.27 3.06
CA PRO A 39 -5.80 -16.66 3.06
C PRO A 39 -6.67 -15.75 3.95
N SER A 40 -7.97 -15.67 3.65
CA SER A 40 -8.89 -14.73 4.31
C SER A 40 -9.05 -15.00 5.81
N ASP A 41 -9.18 -16.27 6.20
CA ASP A 41 -9.28 -16.71 7.59
C ASP A 41 -8.00 -16.36 8.39
N LYS A 42 -6.84 -16.50 7.75
CA LYS A 42 -5.56 -16.11 8.33
C LYS A 42 -5.46 -14.59 8.53
N ILE A 43 -5.86 -13.78 7.54
CA ILE A 43 -5.87 -12.32 7.69
C ILE A 43 -6.88 -11.88 8.76
N GLU A 44 -8.08 -12.44 8.75
CA GLU A 44 -9.08 -12.14 9.77
C GLU A 44 -8.55 -12.45 11.18
N SER A 45 -7.92 -13.62 11.37
CA SER A 45 -7.31 -13.99 12.64
C SER A 45 -6.16 -13.06 13.04
N LEU A 46 -5.26 -12.73 12.11
CA LEU A 46 -4.11 -11.86 12.37
C LEU A 46 -4.53 -10.43 12.70
N LEU A 47 -5.55 -9.90 12.01
CA LEU A 47 -6.04 -8.55 12.24
C LEU A 47 -6.88 -8.43 13.52
N LYS A 48 -7.54 -9.51 13.95
CA LYS A 48 -8.28 -9.59 15.22
C LYS A 48 -7.38 -9.87 16.43
N ALA A 49 -6.17 -10.35 16.21
CA ALA A 49 -5.22 -10.60 17.29
C ALA A 49 -4.80 -9.28 17.95
N ASP A 50 -4.63 -9.31 19.28
CA ASP A 50 -4.10 -8.17 20.01
C ASP A 50 -2.71 -7.81 19.48
N GLY A 51 -2.50 -6.53 19.20
CA GLY A 51 -1.24 -6.02 18.66
C GLY A 51 -1.04 -6.17 17.15
N ALA A 52 -2.07 -6.56 16.38
CA ALA A 52 -2.04 -6.51 14.91
C ALA A 52 -1.56 -5.15 14.40
N PHE A 53 -2.08 -4.08 15.01
CA PHE A 53 -1.53 -2.75 14.95
C PHE A 53 -1.31 -2.25 16.39
N ALA A 54 -0.08 -1.88 16.72
CA ALA A 54 0.27 -1.46 18.07
C ALA A 54 -0.63 -0.31 18.55
N GLY A 55 -1.33 -0.52 19.67
CA GLY A 55 -2.24 0.46 20.27
C GLY A 55 -3.64 0.54 19.66
N TYR A 56 -4.01 -0.41 18.80
CA TYR A 56 -5.34 -0.48 18.18
C TYR A 56 -5.97 -1.86 18.33
N ARG A 57 -7.30 -1.90 18.31
CA ARG A 57 -8.12 -3.12 18.23
C ARG A 57 -9.16 -2.98 17.12
N ILE A 58 -9.64 -4.09 16.57
CA ILE A 58 -10.78 -4.06 15.65
C ILE A 58 -12.04 -3.60 16.39
N LYS A 59 -12.73 -2.60 15.83
CA LYS A 59 -14.07 -2.15 16.25
C LYS A 59 -15.16 -2.79 15.42
N SER A 60 -14.93 -2.96 14.12
CA SER A 60 -15.85 -3.63 13.20
C SER A 60 -15.08 -4.18 12.01
N SER A 61 -15.56 -5.28 11.42
CA SER A 61 -14.97 -5.86 10.21
C SER A 61 -15.98 -6.68 9.44
N ARG A 62 -15.81 -6.78 8.13
CA ARG A 62 -16.56 -7.67 7.26
C ARG A 62 -15.80 -8.01 5.98
N LEU A 63 -16.09 -9.18 5.42
CA LEU A 63 -15.75 -9.48 4.04
C LEU A 63 -16.65 -8.64 3.13
N LEU A 64 -16.04 -8.05 2.09
CA LEU A 64 -16.78 -7.34 1.05
C LEU A 64 -17.04 -8.29 -0.12
N PRO A 65 -18.28 -8.37 -0.60
CA PRO A 65 -18.56 -9.03 -1.87
C PRO A 65 -17.96 -8.19 -3.03
N PRO A 66 -17.64 -8.81 -4.19
CA PRO A 66 -16.95 -8.12 -5.29
C PRO A 66 -17.69 -6.90 -5.84
N ASP A 67 -19.02 -6.90 -5.80
CA ASP A 67 -19.91 -5.83 -6.27
C ASP A 67 -19.92 -4.59 -5.36
N GLU A 68 -19.47 -4.73 -4.11
CA GLU A 68 -19.27 -3.59 -3.20
C GLU A 68 -17.91 -2.91 -3.35
N LEU A 69 -16.97 -3.53 -4.06
CA LEU A 69 -15.70 -2.88 -4.38
C LEU A 69 -15.94 -1.84 -5.49
N PRO A 70 -15.28 -0.66 -5.44
CA PRO A 70 -15.34 0.33 -6.50
C PRO A 70 -14.48 -0.15 -7.68
N LEU A 71 -14.80 -1.30 -8.26
CA LEU A 71 -14.12 -1.82 -9.43
C LEU A 71 -14.86 -1.26 -10.63
N ASP A 72 -14.24 -0.33 -11.34
CA ASP A 72 -14.69 -0.01 -12.69
C ASP A 72 -14.02 -1.00 -13.66
N HIS A 73 -14.86 -1.80 -14.32
CA HIS A 73 -14.50 -2.93 -15.17
C HIS A 73 -13.83 -2.52 -16.50
N ALA A 74 -13.53 -1.23 -16.70
CA ALA A 74 -12.70 -0.74 -17.81
C ALA A 74 -11.22 -1.18 -17.69
N TRP A 75 -10.97 -2.49 -17.77
CA TRP A 75 -9.64 -3.12 -17.72
C TRP A 75 -9.00 -3.17 -19.12
N ASN A 76 -8.66 -2.01 -19.70
CA ASN A 76 -8.15 -2.01 -21.09
C ASN A 76 -6.73 -1.47 -21.29
N ASP A 77 -6.08 -0.83 -20.30
CA ASP A 77 -4.92 0.02 -20.60
C ASP A 77 -3.63 -0.24 -19.77
N ILE A 78 -3.43 -1.44 -19.22
CA ILE A 78 -2.11 -1.77 -18.62
C ILE A 78 -1.16 -2.26 -19.71
N ASP A 79 -0.31 -1.36 -20.22
CA ASP A 79 0.76 -1.70 -21.17
C ASP A 79 1.89 -2.49 -20.48
N LEU A 80 1.83 -3.81 -20.60
CA LEU A 80 2.78 -4.76 -20.03
C LEU A 80 3.92 -5.05 -21.00
N ASN A 81 5.13 -4.64 -20.63
CA ASN A 81 6.36 -5.07 -21.27
C ASN A 81 6.93 -6.28 -20.52
N VAL A 82 6.59 -7.49 -20.95
CA VAL A 82 6.99 -8.74 -20.26
C VAL A 82 8.49 -8.91 -20.05
N HIS A 83 9.33 -8.31 -20.91
CA HIS A 83 10.79 -8.36 -20.77
C HIS A 83 11.32 -7.45 -19.66
N LEU A 84 10.63 -6.33 -19.43
CA LEU A 84 10.99 -5.35 -18.40
C LEU A 84 10.28 -5.62 -17.07
N ASP A 85 9.00 -5.97 -17.13
CA ASP A 85 8.11 -6.02 -15.97
C ASP A 85 8.07 -7.39 -15.30
N GLY A 86 8.47 -8.44 -16.02
CA GLY A 86 8.27 -9.82 -15.60
C GLY A 86 6.90 -10.37 -16.00
N ASN A 87 6.55 -11.52 -15.42
CA ASN A 87 5.34 -12.26 -15.77
C ASN A 87 4.35 -12.25 -14.61
N PRO A 88 3.15 -11.61 -14.74
CA PRO A 88 2.14 -11.59 -13.69
C PRO A 88 1.62 -12.98 -13.28
N ASN A 89 1.77 -13.99 -14.16
CA ASN A 89 1.40 -15.37 -13.85
C ASN A 89 2.50 -16.18 -13.16
N ARG A 90 3.70 -15.61 -12.93
CA ARG A 90 4.88 -16.34 -12.41
C ARG A 90 4.61 -17.10 -11.11
N TYR A 91 3.73 -16.56 -10.27
CA TYR A 91 3.41 -17.13 -8.95
C TYR A 91 1.91 -17.41 -8.76
N ARG A 92 1.16 -17.54 -9.86
CA ARG A 92 -0.30 -17.71 -9.84
C ARG A 92 -0.76 -18.88 -8.96
N GLU A 93 -0.02 -19.99 -8.97
CA GLU A 93 -0.33 -21.18 -8.15
C GLU A 93 -0.13 -20.98 -6.64
N ARG A 94 0.62 -19.94 -6.25
CA ARG A 94 0.85 -19.56 -4.85
C ARG A 94 -0.14 -18.51 -4.35
N GLN A 95 -0.92 -17.91 -5.26
CA GLN A 95 -1.91 -16.89 -4.92
C GLN A 95 -3.11 -17.55 -4.24
N VAL A 96 -3.61 -16.89 -3.22
CA VAL A 96 -4.85 -17.30 -2.54
C VAL A 96 -6.07 -16.89 -3.36
N LYS A 97 -7.24 -17.45 -3.01
CA LYS A 97 -8.51 -17.00 -3.60
C LYS A 97 -8.70 -15.50 -3.31
N PRO A 98 -8.99 -14.65 -4.32
CA PRO A 98 -9.21 -13.23 -4.10
C PRO A 98 -10.34 -12.96 -3.11
N TYR A 99 -10.14 -11.97 -2.25
CA TYR A 99 -11.14 -11.45 -1.31
C TYR A 99 -10.80 -10.00 -0.96
N ALA A 100 -11.77 -9.33 -0.36
CA ALA A 100 -11.62 -8.04 0.26
C ALA A 100 -12.13 -8.09 1.69
N PHE A 101 -11.28 -7.72 2.64
CA PHE A 101 -11.62 -7.65 4.06
C PHE A 101 -11.52 -6.20 4.52
N TRP A 102 -12.67 -5.62 4.85
CA TRP A 102 -12.74 -4.25 5.34
C TRP A 102 -12.87 -4.25 6.86
N SER A 103 -12.09 -3.40 7.51
CA SER A 103 -12.03 -3.32 8.96
C SER A 103 -11.86 -1.87 9.43
N ILE A 104 -12.50 -1.55 10.54
CA ILE A 104 -12.33 -0.30 11.28
C ILE A 104 -11.62 -0.64 12.58
N PHE A 105 -10.50 0.03 12.81
CA PHE A 105 -9.72 -0.07 14.04
C PHE A 105 -10.01 1.11 14.95
N GLN A 106 -9.97 0.87 16.26
CA GLN A 106 -10.09 1.89 17.30
C GLN A 106 -8.83 1.90 18.15
N ARG A 107 -8.31 3.10 18.41
CA ARG A 107 -7.20 3.29 19.34
C ARG A 107 -7.63 2.92 20.75
N LEU A 108 -6.77 2.18 21.45
CA LEU A 108 -6.99 1.82 22.85
C LEU A 108 -6.91 3.07 23.74
N SER A 109 -7.69 3.09 24.83
CA SER A 109 -7.74 4.21 25.79
C SER A 109 -6.40 4.56 26.40
N ASP A 110 -5.50 3.57 26.48
CA ASP A 110 -4.19 3.70 27.12
C ASP A 110 -3.16 4.39 26.21
N PHE A 111 -3.54 4.69 24.95
CA PHE A 111 -2.68 5.36 23.97
C PHE A 111 -3.15 6.81 23.75
N PRO A 112 -2.24 7.79 23.78
CA PRO A 112 -2.58 9.21 23.69
C PRO A 112 -2.99 9.63 22.28
N ASP A 113 -3.58 10.83 22.17
CA ASP A 113 -3.93 11.48 20.88
C ASP A 113 -2.78 11.53 19.87
N SER A 114 -1.55 11.70 20.35
CA SER A 114 -0.34 11.70 19.52
C SER A 114 0.04 10.35 18.91
N HIS A 115 -0.61 9.25 19.32
CA HIS A 115 -0.36 7.90 18.78
C HIS A 115 -0.95 7.69 17.38
N GLY A 116 -1.93 8.51 16.99
CA GLY A 116 -2.61 8.41 15.68
C GLY A 116 -4.10 8.78 15.79
N PRO A 117 -4.95 8.36 14.84
CA PRO A 117 -6.35 8.73 14.85
C PRO A 117 -7.12 7.87 15.85
N GLU A 118 -8.27 8.35 16.34
CA GLU A 118 -9.15 7.54 17.18
C GLU A 118 -9.65 6.30 16.41
N LEU A 119 -9.98 6.50 15.14
CA LEU A 119 -10.42 5.45 14.22
C LEU A 119 -9.64 5.52 12.92
N PHE A 120 -9.27 4.37 12.38
CA PHE A 120 -8.83 4.26 10.99
C PHE A 120 -9.50 3.09 10.29
N SER A 121 -9.59 3.21 8.97
CA SER A 121 -10.11 2.19 8.07
C SER A 121 -8.96 1.45 7.39
N LEU A 122 -9.07 0.13 7.32
CA LEU A 122 -8.20 -0.74 6.54
C LEU A 122 -9.03 -1.58 5.58
N LEU A 123 -8.76 -1.46 4.29
CA LEU A 123 -9.21 -2.40 3.26
C LEU A 123 -8.03 -3.28 2.87
N TYR A 124 -8.10 -4.57 3.23
CA TYR A 124 -7.12 -5.57 2.84
C TYR A 124 -7.63 -6.37 1.66
N LEU A 125 -6.80 -6.50 0.62
CA LEU A 125 -7.14 -7.21 -0.62
C LEU A 125 -6.17 -8.36 -0.83
N ALA A 126 -6.71 -9.57 -0.99
CA ALA A 126 -5.96 -10.63 -1.63
C ALA A 126 -5.94 -10.40 -3.14
N ALA A 127 -5.02 -9.55 -3.58
CA ALA A 127 -4.91 -9.12 -4.96
C ALA A 127 -3.45 -8.81 -5.31
N ASP A 128 -3.18 -8.79 -6.62
CA ASP A 128 -1.95 -8.26 -7.15
C ASP A 128 -1.85 -6.74 -6.91
N GLY A 129 -0.67 -6.25 -6.55
CA GLY A 129 -0.46 -4.83 -6.24
C GLY A 129 -0.64 -3.90 -7.45
N VAL A 130 -0.21 -4.32 -8.63
CA VAL A 130 -0.37 -3.50 -9.84
C VAL A 130 -1.83 -3.46 -10.26
N ALA A 131 -2.46 -4.63 -10.30
CA ALA A 131 -3.85 -4.80 -10.67
C ALA A 131 -4.81 -4.10 -9.68
N ALA A 132 -4.55 -4.22 -8.37
CA ALA A 132 -5.36 -3.55 -7.35
C ALA A 132 -5.22 -2.02 -7.43
N TYR A 133 -4.01 -1.50 -7.66
CA TYR A 133 -3.86 -0.06 -7.84
C TYR A 133 -4.66 0.42 -9.06
N HIS A 134 -4.52 -0.27 -10.19
CA HIS A 134 -5.23 0.09 -11.41
C HIS A 134 -6.74 0.08 -11.21
N ALA A 135 -7.28 -1.02 -10.67
CA ALA A 135 -8.72 -1.18 -10.49
C ALA A 135 -9.35 -0.16 -9.55
N LEU A 136 -8.63 0.19 -8.47
CA LEU A 136 -9.15 1.11 -7.45
C LEU A 136 -8.90 2.57 -7.82
N TYR A 137 -7.69 2.94 -8.21
CA TYR A 137 -7.32 4.34 -8.39
C TYR A 137 -7.45 4.78 -9.84
N HIS A 138 -6.87 4.02 -10.76
CA HIS A 138 -6.85 4.40 -12.18
C HIS A 138 -8.26 4.40 -12.76
N SER A 139 -9.02 3.31 -12.56
CA SER A 139 -10.37 3.19 -13.13
C SER A 139 -11.35 4.20 -12.52
N ASN A 140 -11.22 4.53 -11.23
CA ASN A 140 -12.09 5.53 -10.57
C ASN A 140 -11.62 6.97 -10.72
N ARG A 141 -10.50 7.22 -11.42
CA ARG A 141 -9.90 8.56 -11.59
C ARG A 141 -9.66 9.28 -10.26
N VAL A 142 -9.14 8.55 -9.28
CA VAL A 142 -8.70 9.07 -7.98
C VAL A 142 -7.25 8.66 -7.71
N LYS A 143 -6.59 9.29 -6.75
CA LYS A 143 -5.23 8.92 -6.33
C LYS A 143 -5.14 8.76 -4.81
N PRO A 144 -4.27 7.87 -4.29
CA PRO A 144 -3.91 7.92 -2.89
C PRO A 144 -3.02 9.14 -2.63
N SER A 145 -2.96 9.61 -1.40
CA SER A 145 -1.96 10.63 -1.01
C SER A 145 -0.57 10.03 -0.90
N VAL A 146 -0.47 8.77 -0.47
CA VAL A 146 0.81 8.07 -0.27
C VAL A 146 0.79 6.71 -0.96
N VAL A 147 1.86 6.40 -1.68
CA VAL A 147 2.21 5.01 -2.02
C VAL A 147 3.34 4.56 -1.11
N ALA A 148 3.16 3.42 -0.43
CA ALA A 148 4.18 2.80 0.40
C ALA A 148 4.82 1.63 -0.34
N ILE A 149 6.16 1.60 -0.39
CA ILE A 149 6.95 0.51 -0.98
C ILE A 149 7.95 0.09 0.08
N ILE A 150 7.58 -0.92 0.85
CA ILE A 150 8.37 -1.40 1.97
C ILE A 150 8.60 -2.89 1.80
N GLN A 151 9.85 -3.28 1.52
CA GLN A 151 10.25 -4.67 1.28
C GLN A 151 9.26 -5.41 0.36
N PRO A 152 9.10 -4.96 -0.91
CA PRO A 152 7.96 -5.34 -1.75
C PRO A 152 8.07 -6.74 -2.36
N GLY A 153 8.74 -7.67 -1.66
CA GLY A 153 8.64 -9.10 -1.93
C GLY A 153 9.43 -9.63 -3.13
N GLU A 154 10.34 -8.86 -3.72
CA GLU A 154 11.18 -9.39 -4.79
C GLU A 154 12.13 -10.47 -4.23
N GLY A 155 12.13 -11.64 -4.87
CA GLY A 155 12.84 -12.82 -4.38
C GLY A 155 11.95 -13.72 -3.52
N PHE A 156 11.97 -13.53 -2.19
CA PHE A 156 11.31 -14.45 -1.24
C PHE A 156 9.84 -14.15 -0.95
N GLY A 157 9.34 -12.98 -1.32
CA GLY A 157 7.95 -12.57 -1.11
C GLY A 157 7.04 -12.85 -2.31
N TRP A 158 7.57 -13.50 -3.34
CA TRP A 158 6.82 -13.89 -4.54
C TRP A 158 6.17 -12.72 -5.29
N ASN A 159 6.74 -11.51 -5.21
CA ASN A 159 6.35 -10.42 -6.10
C ASN A 159 6.96 -10.64 -7.49
N TRP A 160 6.15 -10.51 -8.54
CA TRP A 160 6.55 -10.87 -9.91
C TRP A 160 7.25 -9.73 -10.67
N THR A 161 7.17 -8.51 -10.16
CA THR A 161 7.79 -7.29 -10.72
C THR A 161 8.52 -6.51 -9.62
N HIS A 162 9.40 -5.58 -9.99
CA HIS A 162 10.21 -4.82 -9.04
C HIS A 162 9.61 -3.43 -8.76
N PHE A 163 9.00 -3.25 -7.59
CA PHE A 163 8.31 -2.00 -7.25
C PHE A 163 9.25 -0.82 -7.04
N PHE A 164 10.51 -1.07 -6.66
CA PHE A 164 11.51 -0.01 -6.58
C PHE A 164 12.00 0.50 -7.95
N ASP A 165 11.90 -0.32 -9.01
CA ASP A 165 12.38 0.08 -10.34
C ASP A 165 11.36 0.99 -11.01
N SER A 166 11.68 2.28 -11.08
CA SER A 166 10.81 3.29 -11.68
C SER A 166 10.46 3.05 -13.16
N ARG A 167 11.21 2.19 -13.84
CA ARG A 167 10.93 1.82 -15.25
C ARG A 167 9.88 0.73 -15.35
N GLN A 168 9.64 -0.04 -14.29
CA GLN A 168 8.73 -1.19 -14.31
C GLN A 168 7.28 -0.81 -14.02
N ILE A 169 6.40 -1.77 -14.30
CA ILE A 169 4.96 -1.53 -14.43
C ILE A 169 4.33 -0.83 -13.24
N PHE A 170 4.72 -1.12 -11.99
CA PHE A 170 4.06 -0.51 -10.85
C PHE A 170 4.23 1.02 -10.82
N CYS A 171 5.47 1.51 -11.03
CA CYS A 171 5.72 2.94 -11.15
C CYS A 171 4.98 3.53 -12.36
N ARG A 172 5.01 2.86 -13.52
CA ARG A 172 4.30 3.35 -14.72
C ARG A 172 2.78 3.45 -14.50
N THR A 173 2.17 2.46 -13.84
CA THR A 173 0.74 2.44 -13.53
C THR A 173 0.36 3.56 -12.55
N VAL A 174 1.18 3.78 -11.50
CA VAL A 174 0.94 4.84 -10.52
C VAL A 174 1.12 6.23 -11.14
N MET A 175 2.21 6.44 -11.87
CA MET A 175 2.56 7.75 -12.46
C MET A 175 1.70 8.09 -13.69
N GLY A 176 1.17 7.08 -14.39
CA GLY A 176 0.27 7.24 -15.53
C GLY A 176 -1.20 7.46 -15.15
N ASN A 177 -1.54 7.53 -13.86
CA ASN A 177 -2.91 7.79 -13.42
C ASN A 177 -3.37 9.20 -13.82
N LYS A 178 -4.50 9.29 -14.53
CA LYS A 178 -5.08 10.57 -15.01
C LYS A 178 -5.50 11.51 -13.87
N ALA A 179 -5.70 10.97 -12.66
CA ALA A 179 -5.94 11.76 -11.45
C ALA A 179 -4.66 12.46 -10.90
N GLY A 180 -3.51 12.18 -11.52
CA GLY A 180 -2.19 12.62 -11.09
C GLY A 180 -1.46 11.59 -10.22
N LYS A 181 -0.18 11.87 -9.96
CA LYS A 181 0.69 11.07 -9.08
C LYS A 181 0.35 11.32 -7.59
N PRO A 182 0.59 10.33 -6.70
CA PRO A 182 0.55 10.53 -5.25
C PRO A 182 1.45 11.69 -4.81
N ASP A 183 1.09 12.36 -3.71
CA ASP A 183 1.85 13.51 -3.21
C ASP A 183 3.12 13.06 -2.48
N TYR A 184 3.10 11.83 -1.93
CA TYR A 184 4.18 11.24 -1.19
C TYR A 184 4.49 9.79 -1.56
N LEU A 185 5.76 9.42 -1.38
CA LEU A 185 6.28 8.07 -1.53
C LEU A 185 6.97 7.65 -0.23
N LEU A 186 6.45 6.61 0.42
CA LEU A 186 7.06 6.02 1.62
C LEU A 186 7.90 4.81 1.22
N LEU A 187 9.22 4.86 1.45
CA LEU A 187 10.16 3.82 1.02
C LEU A 187 10.83 3.15 2.21
N GLY A 188 10.93 1.82 2.19
CA GLY A 188 11.64 1.06 3.21
C GLY A 188 12.10 -0.31 2.76
N ALA A 189 13.13 -0.81 3.44
CA ALA A 189 13.61 -2.18 3.29
C ALA A 189 14.46 -2.54 4.50
N PRO A 190 14.74 -3.82 4.74
CA PRO A 190 15.87 -4.23 5.56
C PRO A 190 17.13 -3.50 5.08
N TRP A 191 17.90 -2.96 6.03
CA TRP A 191 19.14 -2.22 5.84
C TRP A 191 19.01 -0.92 5.03
N ALA A 192 17.78 -0.48 4.71
CA ALA A 192 17.54 0.78 4.02
C ALA A 192 18.22 1.92 4.77
N ASN A 193 19.13 2.62 4.12
CA ASN A 193 19.82 3.80 4.62
C ASN A 193 19.63 4.96 3.64
N ARG A 194 20.21 6.14 3.92
CA ARG A 194 20.03 7.31 3.04
C ARG A 194 20.51 7.09 1.60
N LYS A 195 21.52 6.23 1.37
CA LYS A 195 21.99 5.86 0.03
C LYS A 195 20.97 4.99 -0.69
N PHE A 196 20.41 3.99 -0.01
CA PHE A 196 19.31 3.18 -0.55
C PHE A 196 18.13 4.06 -0.95
N GLN A 197 17.69 4.95 -0.06
CA GLN A 197 16.55 5.85 -0.28
C GLN A 197 16.72 6.68 -1.56
N ARG A 198 17.91 7.27 -1.78
CA ARG A 198 18.23 8.03 -3.00
C ARG A 198 18.34 7.17 -4.25
N ALA A 199 18.69 5.90 -4.13
CA ALA A 199 18.88 5.00 -5.27
C ALA A 199 17.55 4.46 -5.82
N VAL A 200 16.51 4.37 -4.98
CA VAL A 200 15.23 3.74 -5.34
C VAL A 200 14.04 4.69 -5.36
N VAL A 201 14.23 5.96 -4.98
CA VAL A 201 13.18 6.97 -5.06
C VAL A 201 12.74 7.15 -6.52
N TRP A 202 11.43 7.17 -6.74
CA TRP A 202 10.87 7.34 -8.07
C TRP A 202 11.09 8.77 -8.60
N PRO A 203 11.16 8.96 -9.93
CA PRO A 203 11.22 10.28 -10.55
C PRO A 203 10.09 11.21 -10.09
N GLY A 204 10.43 12.48 -9.87
CA GLY A 204 9.48 13.52 -9.46
C GLY A 204 9.20 13.61 -7.97
N TYR A 205 9.91 12.83 -7.13
CA TYR A 205 9.92 12.94 -5.66
C TYR A 205 11.29 13.40 -5.15
N GLY A 206 11.54 14.71 -5.18
CA GLY A 206 12.86 15.29 -4.90
C GLY A 206 13.16 15.57 -3.42
N HIS A 207 12.14 15.61 -2.55
CA HIS A 207 12.28 16.09 -1.18
C HIS A 207 12.08 14.99 -0.14
N LEU A 208 13.17 14.55 0.51
CA LEU A 208 13.08 13.66 1.68
C LEU A 208 12.64 14.48 2.91
N ILE A 209 11.35 14.42 3.23
CA ILE A 209 10.76 15.22 4.32
C ILE A 209 10.95 14.58 5.70
N LYS A 210 11.02 13.25 5.75
CA LYS A 210 11.21 12.53 7.01
C LYS A 210 11.96 11.23 6.81
N LEU A 211 12.80 10.89 7.78
CA LEU A 211 13.54 9.64 7.82
C LEU A 211 13.41 9.04 9.22
N TRP A 212 12.63 7.98 9.36
CA TRP A 212 12.44 7.28 10.63
C TRP A 212 13.33 6.05 10.71
N LYS A 213 13.96 5.84 11.87
CA LYS A 213 14.62 4.57 12.18
C LYS A 213 13.55 3.53 12.51
N SER A 214 13.54 2.42 11.78
CA SER A 214 12.73 1.23 12.04
C SER A 214 13.63 0.07 12.48
N SER A 215 13.04 -1.03 12.95
CA SER A 215 13.77 -2.19 13.48
C SER A 215 14.81 -2.78 12.51
N GLY A 216 14.54 -2.71 11.20
CA GLY A 216 15.41 -3.27 10.17
C GLY A 216 16.22 -2.25 9.37
N GLY A 217 16.04 -0.94 9.54
CA GLY A 217 16.62 0.07 8.66
C GLY A 217 15.90 1.41 8.79
N TYR A 218 15.75 2.14 7.70
CA TYR A 218 15.04 3.42 7.69
C TYR A 218 13.83 3.42 6.75
N LEU A 219 12.77 4.10 7.19
CA LEU A 219 11.65 4.51 6.37
C LEU A 219 11.84 5.96 5.95
N GLY A 220 11.86 6.22 4.64
CA GLY A 220 11.97 7.56 4.09
C GLY A 220 10.65 8.00 3.47
N LEU A 221 10.09 9.12 3.92
CA LEU A 221 8.96 9.77 3.27
C LEU A 221 9.47 10.85 2.34
N TRP A 222 9.16 10.70 1.06
CA TRP A 222 9.53 11.63 0.01
C TRP A 222 8.29 12.37 -0.49
N GLN A 223 8.44 13.66 -0.77
CA GLN A 223 7.40 14.52 -1.33
C GLN A 223 7.73 14.85 -2.79
N THR A 224 6.67 15.03 -3.59
CA THR A 224 6.78 15.51 -4.97
C THR A 224 7.43 16.90 -5.06
N GLU A 225 8.13 17.16 -6.16
CA GLU A 225 8.79 18.46 -6.42
C GLU A 225 7.78 19.59 -6.66
N ASP A 226 6.61 19.26 -7.19
CA ASP A 226 5.55 20.21 -7.59
C ASP A 226 4.79 20.84 -6.40
N GLN A 227 5.08 20.43 -5.16
CA GLN A 227 4.46 20.96 -3.94
C GLN A 227 5.41 21.83 -3.10
N SER A 228 6.55 22.23 -3.65
CA SER A 228 7.40 23.24 -3.01
C SER A 228 6.73 24.61 -3.11
N VAL A 229 6.05 25.01 -2.03
CA VAL A 229 5.60 26.40 -1.78
C VAL A 229 6.82 27.28 -1.54
#